data_AF-A0A2K9NB38-F1
#
_entry.id   AF-A0A2K9NB38-F1
#
_cell.length_a   1.000
_cell.length_b   1.000
_cell.length_c   1.000
_cell.angle_alpha   90.00
_cell.angle_beta   90.00
_cell.angle_gamma   90.00
#
_symmetry.space_group_name_H-M   'P 1'
#
loop_
_entity.id
_entity.type
_entity.pdbx_description
1 polymer ?
#
loop_
_entity_poly.entity_id
_entity_poly.type
_entity_poly.pdbx_seq_one_letter_code
_entity_poly.pdbx_strand_id
1 'polypeptide(L)'
;MPRDFGKIREGIMGGFGSGGHNRVAGTVEGSRTLDVMKLHRAGSLRPGYWGTWQWSYQDGTTATIQQRANESEIVLIYKYRPGFGDWEPVEQRVPIDWTACRYGGSRPWFRCVCFSGGQYCGKRVAKLYGAGKLFACRHCYRLGYQSQLEREHLLPLHTANKLRKKLGGDPGMASPIPKKPKGMHWRTYNAAVERILTLEIEAEGELEEVILRMEARWSRARGRRRSHT
;
A
#
# COMPACT_ATOMS: atom_id res chain seq x y z
N MET A 1 30.11 7.84 38.12
CA MET A 1 29.68 9.05 37.39
C MET A 1 28.64 8.66 36.36
N PRO A 2 27.34 8.94 36.59
CA PRO A 2 26.28 8.68 35.63
C PRO A 2 26.19 9.86 34.65
N ARG A 3 26.05 9.59 33.33
CA ARG A 3 25.69 10.61 32.35
C ARG A 3 24.30 10.31 31.81
N ASP A 4 23.46 11.33 31.97
CA ASP A 4 22.04 11.40 31.72
C ASP A 4 21.65 11.06 30.28
N PHE A 5 20.75 10.09 30.14
CA PHE A 5 19.87 10.00 28.98
C PHE A 5 18.66 10.88 29.24
N GLY A 6 18.68 12.08 28.65
CA GLY A 6 17.56 13.02 28.68
C GLY A 6 16.29 12.38 28.14
N LYS A 7 15.35 12.11 29.05
CA LYS A 7 13.94 11.89 28.76
C LYS A 7 13.36 13.17 28.18
N ILE A 8 12.75 13.12 27.00
CA ILE A 8 11.70 14.07 26.63
C ILE A 8 10.41 13.26 26.49
N ARG A 9 9.51 13.49 27.45
CA ARG A 9 8.11 13.10 27.43
C ARG A 9 7.29 14.37 27.61
N GLU A 10 6.52 14.71 26.59
CA GLU A 10 5.29 15.50 26.55
C GLU A 10 4.78 15.27 25.11
N GLY A 11 3.63 14.65 24.78
CA GLY A 11 2.40 14.43 25.50
C GLY A 11 1.32 15.38 24.97
N ILE A 12 0.29 14.82 24.28
CA ILE A 12 -1.14 15.26 24.24
C ILE A 12 -1.50 16.23 23.06
N MET A 13 -2.49 16.03 22.15
CA MET A 13 -3.61 15.08 21.94
C MET A 13 -3.84 14.76 20.45
N GLY A 14 -4.62 13.68 20.22
CA GLY A 14 -4.94 13.12 18.92
C GLY A 14 -5.96 13.86 18.05
N GLY A 15 -5.95 13.48 16.77
CA GLY A 15 -6.92 13.82 15.75
C GLY A 15 -7.08 12.67 14.76
N PHE A 16 -8.35 12.33 14.47
CA PHE A 16 -8.89 11.38 13.49
C PHE A 16 -8.24 9.99 13.32
N GLY A 17 -8.83 9.00 14.00
CA GLY A 17 -8.79 7.60 13.59
C GLY A 17 -8.09 6.62 14.53
N SER A 18 -8.25 6.80 15.83
CA SER A 18 -7.80 5.87 16.88
C SER A 18 -8.57 4.54 16.82
N GLY A 19 -7.94 3.50 16.27
CA GLY A 19 -8.34 2.10 16.43
C GLY A 19 -8.28 1.27 15.15
N GLY A 20 -7.37 0.29 15.07
CA GLY A 20 -7.45 -0.77 14.07
C GLY A 20 -6.11 -1.41 13.69
N HIS A 21 -5.92 -2.67 14.05
CA HIS A 21 -4.77 -3.51 13.64
C HIS A 21 -4.74 -3.81 12.13
N ASN A 22 -5.77 -3.40 11.39
CA ASN A 22 -5.96 -3.65 9.95
C ASN A 22 -5.65 -2.44 9.04
N ARG A 23 -5.10 -1.34 9.55
CA ARG A 23 -4.74 -0.21 8.67
C ARG A 23 -3.58 -0.56 7.74
N VAL A 24 -3.86 -0.52 6.44
CA VAL A 24 -2.88 -0.58 5.36
C VAL A 24 -2.13 0.76 5.32
N ALA A 25 -0.80 0.73 5.37
CA ALA A 25 0.02 1.97 5.36
C ALA A 25 0.21 2.56 3.94
N GLY A 26 -0.19 1.81 2.91
CA GLY A 26 -0.08 2.16 1.50
C GLY A 26 -0.29 0.91 0.62
N THR A 27 -0.39 1.08 -0.70
CA THR A 27 -0.61 -0.05 -1.61
C THR A 27 0.68 -0.61 -2.19
N VAL A 28 0.67 -1.91 -2.49
CA VAL A 28 1.71 -2.59 -3.25
C VAL A 28 1.91 -1.93 -4.61
N GLU A 29 0.82 -1.60 -5.30
CA GLU A 29 0.80 -1.00 -6.64
C GLU A 29 1.32 0.44 -6.66
N GLY A 30 1.15 1.18 -5.56
CA GLY A 30 1.70 2.52 -5.39
C GLY A 30 3.17 2.57 -4.97
N SER A 31 3.77 1.41 -4.66
CA SER A 31 5.12 1.32 -4.10
C SER A 31 6.17 0.94 -5.15
N ARG A 32 7.37 1.55 -5.04
CA ARG A 32 8.53 1.14 -5.86
C ARG A 32 8.91 -0.29 -5.51
N THR A 33 8.91 -1.18 -6.48
CA THR A 33 9.08 -2.61 -6.23
C THR A 33 10.38 -3.13 -6.83
N LEU A 34 11.26 -3.66 -6.00
CA LEU A 34 12.45 -4.39 -6.43
C LEU A 34 12.12 -5.90 -6.45
N ASP A 35 12.30 -6.55 -7.60
CA ASP A 35 11.98 -7.96 -7.80
C ASP A 35 13.26 -8.75 -8.08
N VAL A 36 13.60 -9.67 -7.17
CA VAL A 36 14.85 -10.45 -7.23
C VAL A 36 14.93 -11.28 -8.50
N MET A 37 13.80 -11.77 -9.01
CA MET A 37 13.76 -12.59 -10.21
C MET A 37 14.06 -11.74 -11.45
N LYS A 38 13.59 -10.50 -11.47
CA LYS A 38 13.91 -9.57 -12.57
C LYS A 38 15.38 -9.18 -12.56
N LEU A 39 15.94 -8.88 -11.38
CA LEU A 39 17.37 -8.60 -11.22
C LEU A 39 18.23 -9.77 -11.69
N HIS A 40 17.84 -11.00 -11.29
CA HIS A 40 18.57 -12.20 -11.68
C HIS A 40 18.58 -12.41 -13.19
N ARG A 41 17.41 -12.29 -13.84
CA ARG A 41 17.29 -12.40 -15.31
C ARG A 41 18.09 -11.32 -16.04
N ALA A 42 18.18 -10.12 -15.47
CA ALA A 42 18.99 -9.04 -16.01
C ALA A 42 20.51 -9.23 -15.78
N GLY A 43 20.93 -10.29 -15.08
CA GLY A 43 22.33 -10.53 -14.74
C GLY A 43 22.86 -9.64 -13.61
N SER A 44 22.00 -8.85 -12.97
CA SER A 44 22.37 -7.86 -11.96
C SER A 44 22.73 -8.43 -10.59
N LEU A 45 22.66 -9.76 -10.42
CA LEU A 45 23.02 -10.47 -9.19
C LEU A 45 24.38 -11.18 -9.28
N ARG A 46 25.14 -10.99 -10.38
CA ARG A 46 26.46 -11.59 -10.54
C ARG A 46 27.46 -10.86 -9.62
N PRO A 47 28.32 -11.57 -8.87
CA PRO A 47 29.33 -10.92 -8.03
C PRO A 47 30.17 -9.93 -8.84
N GLY A 48 30.39 -8.74 -8.30
CA GLY A 48 31.10 -7.65 -8.97
C GLY A 48 30.24 -6.81 -9.92
N TYR A 49 28.96 -7.17 -10.14
CA TYR A 49 28.06 -6.35 -10.93
C TYR A 49 27.84 -4.98 -10.26
N TRP A 50 27.94 -3.93 -11.07
CA TRP A 50 27.59 -2.56 -10.71
C TRP A 50 26.69 -1.98 -11.79
N GLY A 51 25.59 -1.35 -11.40
CA GLY A 51 24.69 -0.74 -12.35
C GLY A 51 23.55 0.01 -11.69
N THR A 52 22.59 0.43 -12.51
CA THR A 52 21.38 1.09 -12.05
C THR A 52 20.17 0.19 -12.28
N TRP A 53 19.21 0.29 -11.36
CA TRP A 53 17.87 -0.23 -11.55
C TRP A 53 16.91 0.94 -11.73
N GLN A 54 16.12 0.89 -12.79
CA GLN A 54 15.19 1.95 -13.16
C GLN A 54 13.74 1.46 -13.11
N TRP A 55 12.87 2.28 -12.52
CA TRP A 55 11.43 2.18 -12.69
C TRP A 55 10.99 3.30 -13.61
N SER A 56 10.23 2.93 -14.64
CA SER A 56 9.51 3.87 -15.49
C SER A 56 8.05 3.84 -15.11
N TYR A 57 7.46 5.00 -14.88
CA TYR A 57 6.05 5.16 -14.56
C TYR A 57 5.29 5.67 -15.80
N GLN A 58 3.96 5.47 -15.80
CA GLN A 58 3.11 5.88 -16.93
C GLN A 58 3.10 7.41 -17.16
N ASP A 59 3.46 8.20 -16.14
CA ASP A 59 3.57 9.66 -16.22
C ASP A 59 4.92 10.14 -16.80
N GLY A 60 5.74 9.21 -17.30
CA GLY A 60 7.07 9.46 -17.85
C GLY A 60 8.13 9.76 -16.80
N THR A 61 7.78 9.81 -15.52
CA THR A 61 8.79 9.92 -14.47
C THR A 61 9.59 8.63 -14.40
N THR A 62 10.86 8.78 -14.08
CA THR A 62 11.76 7.66 -13.84
C THR A 62 12.34 7.81 -12.45
N ALA A 63 12.35 6.71 -11.71
CA ALA A 63 13.11 6.60 -10.47
C ALA A 63 14.25 5.63 -10.73
N THR A 64 15.42 5.94 -10.18
CA THR A 64 16.59 5.08 -10.29
C THR A 64 17.20 4.84 -8.91
N ILE A 65 17.75 3.65 -8.74
CA ILE A 65 18.71 3.36 -7.68
C ILE A 65 19.98 2.82 -8.32
N GLN A 66 21.11 2.98 -7.65
CA GLN A 66 22.32 2.24 -7.95
C GLN A 66 22.32 0.93 -7.16
N GLN A 67 22.95 -0.08 -7.72
CA GLN A 67 23.08 -1.38 -7.09
C GLN A 67 24.44 -2.01 -7.36
N ARG A 68 24.99 -2.65 -6.35
CA ARG A 68 26.18 -3.49 -6.42
C ARG A 68 25.83 -4.90 -5.96
N ALA A 69 26.19 -5.93 -6.73
CA ALA A 69 26.04 -7.31 -6.27
C ALA A 69 27.37 -7.86 -5.75
N ASN A 70 27.32 -8.41 -4.54
CA ASN A 70 28.37 -9.20 -3.93
C ASN A 70 27.99 -10.69 -4.02
N GLU A 71 28.81 -11.59 -3.46
CA GLU A 71 28.57 -13.05 -3.51
C GLU A 71 27.24 -13.48 -2.89
N SER A 72 26.86 -12.90 -1.76
CA SER A 72 25.69 -13.30 -0.97
C SER A 72 24.70 -12.17 -0.69
N GLU A 73 24.88 -11.00 -1.29
CA GLU A 73 24.05 -9.82 -1.03
C GLU A 73 24.05 -8.84 -2.20
N ILE A 74 23.02 -8.00 -2.24
CA ILE A 74 22.98 -6.80 -3.07
C ILE A 74 23.01 -5.57 -2.18
N VAL A 75 23.83 -4.60 -2.55
CA VAL A 75 23.92 -3.30 -1.91
C VAL A 75 23.15 -2.30 -2.77
N LEU A 76 22.10 -1.73 -2.21
CA LEU A 76 21.26 -0.70 -2.84
C LEU A 76 21.77 0.67 -2.39
N ILE A 77 22.03 1.56 -3.35
CA ILE A 77 22.57 2.90 -3.11
C ILE A 77 21.61 3.91 -3.73
N TYR A 78 21.03 4.78 -2.90
CA TYR A 78 20.02 5.74 -3.35
C TYR A 78 19.90 6.93 -2.40
N LYS A 79 19.07 7.90 -2.76
CA LYS A 79 18.73 9.02 -1.88
C LYS A 79 17.31 8.87 -1.37
N TYR A 80 17.10 9.22 -0.11
CA TYR A 80 15.80 9.24 0.54
C TYR A 80 15.56 10.61 1.17
N ARG A 81 14.33 11.12 1.09
CA ARG A 81 13.93 12.34 1.78
C ARG A 81 12.75 12.04 2.70
N PRO A 82 12.84 12.32 4.00
CA PRO A 82 11.69 12.28 4.89
C PRO A 82 10.83 13.54 4.70
N GLY A 83 9.62 13.39 4.16
CA GLY A 83 8.68 14.52 4.01
C GLY A 83 9.26 15.66 3.15
N PHE A 84 9.33 16.87 3.73
CA PHE A 84 9.90 18.07 3.12
C PHE A 84 11.35 18.35 3.56
N GLY A 85 12.01 17.40 4.25
CA GLY A 85 13.41 17.54 4.64
C GLY A 85 14.40 17.32 3.50
N ASP A 86 15.68 17.37 3.84
CA ASP A 86 16.78 17.21 2.89
C ASP A 86 16.93 15.77 2.39
N TRP A 87 17.59 15.65 1.23
CA TRP A 87 17.95 14.36 0.67
C TRP A 87 19.14 13.75 1.42
N GLU A 88 18.92 12.57 1.99
CA GLU A 88 19.94 11.79 2.66
C GLU A 88 20.41 10.63 1.76
N PRO A 89 21.72 10.37 1.67
CA PRO A 89 22.21 9.15 1.03
C PRO A 89 21.86 7.93 1.90
N VAL A 90 21.49 6.84 1.24
CA VAL A 90 21.18 5.55 1.87
C VAL A 90 21.96 4.47 1.13
N GLU A 91 22.74 3.71 1.90
CA GLU A 91 23.33 2.44 1.48
C GLU A 91 22.64 1.32 2.27
N GLN A 92 21.96 0.42 1.58
CA GLN A 92 21.25 -0.70 2.19
C GLN A 92 21.79 -2.03 1.67
N ARG A 93 22.29 -2.86 2.57
CA ARG A 93 22.67 -4.24 2.26
C ARG A 93 21.47 -5.18 2.40
N VAL A 94 21.23 -5.98 1.38
CA VAL A 94 20.12 -6.94 1.32
C VAL A 94 20.69 -8.32 0.96
N PRO A 95 20.71 -9.27 1.91
CA PRO A 95 21.18 -10.62 1.64
C PRO A 95 20.32 -11.33 0.59
N ILE A 96 20.97 -12.18 -0.21
CA ILE A 96 20.34 -13.00 -1.23
C ILE A 96 20.54 -14.47 -0.86
N ASP A 97 19.42 -15.18 -0.72
CA ASP A 97 19.39 -16.61 -0.54
C ASP A 97 19.05 -17.31 -1.84
N TRP A 98 19.55 -18.54 -2.00
CA TRP A 98 19.27 -19.37 -3.15
C TRP A 98 18.58 -20.66 -2.71
N THR A 99 17.59 -21.11 -3.49
CA THR A 99 16.94 -22.41 -3.31
C THR A 99 17.07 -23.20 -4.60
N ALA A 100 17.51 -24.46 -4.52
CA ALA A 100 17.56 -25.33 -5.68
C ALA A 100 16.14 -25.60 -6.23
N CYS A 101 16.00 -25.62 -7.55
CA CYS A 101 14.73 -25.93 -8.22
C CYS A 101 14.67 -27.40 -8.64
N ARG A 102 13.48 -28.01 -8.54
CA ARG A 102 13.25 -29.44 -8.85
C ARG A 102 13.67 -29.84 -10.26
N TYR A 103 13.56 -28.94 -11.23
CA TYR A 103 13.87 -29.19 -12.64
C TYR A 103 15.20 -28.54 -13.08
N GLY A 104 16.11 -28.30 -12.13
CA GLY A 104 17.39 -27.64 -12.38
C GLY A 104 17.36 -26.11 -12.18
N GLY A 105 18.54 -25.55 -11.95
CA GLY A 105 18.74 -24.13 -11.63
C GLY A 105 18.48 -23.77 -10.17
N SER A 106 18.59 -22.48 -9.87
CA SER A 106 18.41 -21.93 -8.53
C SER A 106 17.46 -20.72 -8.56
N ARG A 107 16.66 -20.59 -7.50
CA ARG A 107 15.75 -19.48 -7.31
C ARG A 107 16.32 -18.52 -6.26
N PRO A 108 16.60 -17.26 -6.63
CA PRO A 108 17.06 -16.27 -5.67
C PRO A 108 15.89 -15.71 -4.85
N TRP A 109 16.20 -15.28 -3.63
CA TRP A 109 15.30 -14.67 -2.67
C TRP A 109 16.01 -13.55 -1.95
N PHE A 110 15.34 -12.41 -1.75
CA PHE A 110 15.83 -11.43 -0.79
C PHE A 110 15.56 -11.90 0.63
N ARG A 111 16.44 -11.56 1.57
CA ARG A 111 16.11 -11.55 3.00
C ARG A 111 15.75 -10.14 3.44
N CYS A 112 14.56 -9.98 4.00
CA CYS A 112 14.12 -8.70 4.55
C CYS A 112 14.91 -8.35 5.82
N VAL A 113 15.71 -7.28 5.77
CA VAL A 113 16.54 -6.80 6.88
C VAL A 113 15.84 -5.81 7.82
N CYS A 114 14.56 -5.54 7.57
CA CYS A 114 13.81 -4.55 8.34
C CYS A 114 13.43 -5.05 9.74
N PHE A 115 13.37 -4.13 10.69
CA PHE A 115 12.79 -4.34 12.02
C PHE A 115 11.38 -3.73 12.03
N SER A 116 10.39 -4.52 12.44
CA SER A 116 9.00 -4.09 12.52
C SER A 116 8.39 -4.61 13.81
N GLY A 117 7.70 -3.75 14.56
CA GLY A 117 7.12 -4.12 15.86
C GLY A 117 8.15 -4.59 16.91
N GLY A 118 9.39 -4.08 16.85
CA GLY A 118 10.47 -4.49 17.76
C GLY A 118 11.17 -5.81 17.39
N GLN A 119 10.78 -6.47 16.30
CA GLN A 119 11.33 -7.76 15.87
C GLN A 119 12.03 -7.67 14.51
N TYR A 120 13.18 -8.35 14.38
CA TYR A 120 13.86 -8.54 13.10
C TYR A 120 13.03 -9.42 12.16
N CYS A 121 12.80 -8.98 10.92
CA CYS A 121 11.94 -9.70 9.99
C CYS A 121 12.56 -11.00 9.45
N GLY A 122 13.73 -10.93 8.83
CA GLY A 122 14.49 -12.09 8.30
C GLY A 122 13.80 -12.93 7.21
N LYS A 123 12.57 -12.59 6.79
CA LYS A 123 11.79 -13.39 5.84
C LYS A 123 12.41 -13.40 4.45
N ARG A 124 12.39 -14.58 3.82
CA ARG A 124 12.69 -14.76 2.39
C ARG A 124 11.53 -14.24 1.55
N VAL A 125 11.78 -13.28 0.67
CA VAL A 125 10.77 -12.65 -0.19
C VAL A 125 11.29 -12.42 -1.59
N ALA A 126 10.42 -12.57 -2.59
CA ALA A 126 10.78 -12.29 -3.97
C ALA A 126 10.82 -10.77 -4.28
N LYS A 127 10.06 -9.98 -3.50
CA LYS A 127 9.88 -8.55 -3.73
C LYS A 127 10.13 -7.75 -2.45
N LEU A 128 10.85 -6.65 -2.61
CA LEU A 128 10.97 -5.59 -1.62
C LEU A 128 10.33 -4.31 -2.15
N TYR A 129 9.84 -3.49 -1.24
CA TYR A 129 9.07 -2.29 -1.54
C TYR A 129 9.76 -1.08 -0.91
N GLY A 130 9.91 -0.01 -1.67
CA GLY A 130 10.43 1.28 -1.21
C GLY A 130 9.32 2.19 -0.73
N ALA A 131 8.64 1.81 0.37
CA ALA A 131 7.56 2.59 0.99
C ALA A 131 8.03 3.43 2.20
N GLY A 132 9.32 3.41 2.50
CA GLY A 132 9.96 4.22 3.54
C GLY A 132 11.44 4.43 3.24
N LYS A 133 12.26 4.70 4.27
CA LYS A 133 13.71 4.92 4.12
C LYS A 133 14.43 3.71 3.52
N LEU A 134 14.02 2.50 3.88
CA LEU A 134 14.62 1.24 3.43
C LEU A 134 13.72 0.51 2.42
N PHE A 135 14.27 -0.41 1.65
CA PHE A 135 13.48 -1.41 0.94
C PHE A 135 13.14 -2.56 1.91
N ALA A 136 11.86 -2.85 2.11
CA ALA A 136 11.40 -3.90 3.02
C ALA A 136 10.26 -4.73 2.44
N CYS A 137 9.95 -5.86 3.07
CA CYS A 137 8.86 -6.71 2.61
C CYS A 137 7.48 -6.08 2.85
N ARG A 138 6.46 -6.57 2.13
CA ARG A 138 5.08 -6.08 2.27
C ARG A 138 4.56 -6.11 3.71
N HIS A 139 5.00 -7.10 4.51
CA HIS A 139 4.54 -7.28 5.88
C HIS A 139 5.12 -6.22 6.81
N CYS A 140 6.41 -5.90 6.67
CA CYS A 140 7.07 -4.85 7.47
C CYS A 140 6.44 -3.49 7.21
N TYR A 141 6.03 -3.23 5.96
CA TYR A 141 5.33 -2.01 5.59
C TYR A 141 3.81 -2.09 5.68
N ARG A 142 3.24 -3.22 6.11
CA ARG A 142 1.78 -3.43 6.16
C ARG A 142 1.09 -2.96 4.87
N LEU A 143 1.68 -3.30 3.73
CA LEU A 143 1.15 -2.95 2.42
C LEU A 143 0.01 -3.91 2.06
N GLY A 144 -1.13 -3.34 1.72
CA GLY A 144 -2.28 -4.05 1.14
C GLY A 144 -2.25 -3.96 -0.38
N TYR A 145 -3.06 -4.79 -1.04
CA TYR A 145 -3.32 -4.62 -2.46
C TYR A 145 -4.39 -3.55 -2.66
N GLN A 146 -4.29 -2.76 -3.73
CA GLN A 146 -5.29 -1.74 -4.05
C GLN A 146 -6.70 -2.34 -4.17
N SER A 147 -6.82 -3.55 -4.74
CA SER A 147 -8.09 -4.28 -4.84
C SER A 147 -8.71 -4.65 -3.48
N GLN A 148 -7.91 -4.77 -2.41
CA GLN A 148 -8.42 -5.00 -1.06
C GLN A 148 -9.03 -3.72 -0.48
N LEU A 149 -8.42 -2.56 -0.75
CA LEU A 149 -8.97 -1.26 -0.36
C LEU A 149 -10.24 -0.93 -1.15
N GLU A 150 -10.26 -1.19 -2.46
CA GLU A 150 -11.47 -1.03 -3.28
C GLU A 150 -12.64 -1.88 -2.76
N ARG A 151 -12.39 -3.07 -2.23
CA ARG A 151 -13.42 -3.89 -1.58
C ARG A 151 -13.90 -3.32 -0.25
N GLU A 152 -13.02 -2.68 0.53
CA GLU A 152 -13.43 -1.99 1.76
C GLU A 152 -14.37 -0.82 1.45
N HIS A 153 -14.08 -0.04 0.40
CA HIS A 153 -14.95 1.05 -0.05
C HIS A 153 -16.34 0.59 -0.53
N LEU A 154 -16.44 -0.65 -1.02
CA LEU A 154 -17.72 -1.24 -1.42
C LEU A 154 -18.48 -1.90 -0.27
N LEU A 155 -17.87 -1.99 0.92
CA LEU A 155 -18.47 -2.63 2.09
C LEU A 155 -19.76 -1.94 2.56
N PRO A 156 -19.87 -0.59 2.59
CA PRO A 156 -21.12 0.10 2.92
C PRO A 156 -22.24 -0.24 1.93
N LEU A 157 -21.97 -0.20 0.62
CA LEU A 157 -22.93 -0.60 -0.43
C LEU A 157 -23.36 -2.05 -0.32
N HIS A 158 -22.42 -2.96 -0.06
CA HIS A 158 -22.75 -4.37 0.18
C HIS A 158 -23.65 -4.56 1.39
N THR A 159 -23.44 -3.78 2.45
CA THR A 159 -24.24 -3.83 3.68
C THR A 159 -25.63 -3.25 3.46
N ALA A 160 -25.75 -2.11 2.77
CA ALA A 160 -27.02 -1.51 2.35
C ALA A 160 -27.82 -2.47 1.47
N ASN A 161 -27.19 -3.11 0.49
CA ASN A 161 -27.82 -4.09 -0.38
C ASN A 161 -28.31 -5.34 0.36
N LYS A 162 -27.60 -5.80 1.39
CA LYS A 162 -28.08 -6.88 2.26
C LYS A 162 -29.33 -6.45 3.05
N LEU A 163 -29.39 -5.22 3.53
CA LEU A 163 -30.57 -4.69 4.22
C LEU A 163 -31.76 -4.54 3.27
N ARG A 164 -31.56 -4.01 2.06
CA ARG A 164 -32.59 -3.94 1.00
C ARG A 164 -33.19 -5.32 0.70
N LYS A 165 -32.32 -6.34 0.52
CA LYS A 165 -32.76 -7.73 0.35
C LYS A 165 -33.54 -8.27 1.54
N LYS A 166 -33.15 -7.94 2.78
CA LYS A 166 -33.90 -8.32 4.00
C LYS A 166 -35.29 -7.68 4.07
N LEU A 167 -35.45 -6.48 3.50
CA LEU A 167 -36.75 -5.82 3.35
C LEU A 167 -37.54 -6.33 2.14
N GLY A 168 -36.99 -7.28 1.38
CA GLY A 168 -37.67 -7.92 0.25
C GLY A 168 -37.63 -7.11 -1.06
N GLY A 169 -36.69 -6.17 -1.21
CA GLY A 169 -36.52 -5.45 -2.48
C GLY A 169 -35.14 -5.61 -3.10
N ASP A 170 -34.99 -4.99 -4.27
CA ASP A 170 -33.80 -5.15 -5.10
C ASP A 170 -32.59 -4.38 -4.57
N PRO A 171 -31.37 -4.91 -4.76
CA PRO A 171 -30.14 -4.19 -4.47
C PRO A 171 -29.96 -3.00 -5.44
N GLY A 172 -29.11 -2.05 -5.06
CA GLY A 172 -28.76 -0.89 -5.84
C GLY A 172 -29.25 0.41 -5.20
N MET A 173 -28.38 1.42 -5.17
CA MET A 173 -28.69 2.75 -4.65
C MET A 173 -29.80 3.44 -5.47
N ALA A 174 -29.80 3.24 -6.79
CA ALA A 174 -30.83 3.76 -7.69
C ALA A 174 -32.18 3.03 -7.58
N SER A 175 -32.21 1.88 -6.91
CA SER A 175 -33.46 1.14 -6.67
C SER A 175 -34.28 1.87 -5.60
N PRO A 176 -35.61 1.91 -5.70
CA PRO A 176 -36.44 2.52 -4.66
C PRO A 176 -36.28 1.76 -3.33
N ILE A 177 -36.43 2.47 -2.21
CA ILE A 177 -36.39 1.83 -0.89
C ILE A 177 -37.58 0.85 -0.77
N PRO A 178 -37.33 -0.42 -0.42
CA PRO A 178 -38.40 -1.43 -0.38
C PRO A 178 -39.46 -1.08 0.65
N LYS A 179 -40.74 -1.32 0.32
CA LYS A 179 -41.86 -1.12 1.25
C LYS A 179 -41.70 -2.02 2.47
N LYS A 180 -42.21 -1.55 3.61
CA LYS A 180 -42.21 -2.30 4.88
C LYS A 180 -42.84 -3.70 4.73
N PRO A 181 -42.12 -4.78 5.08
CA PRO A 181 -42.67 -6.13 5.10
C PRO A 181 -43.84 -6.30 6.09
N LYS A 182 -44.74 -7.23 5.77
CA LYS A 182 -45.82 -7.66 6.67
C LYS A 182 -45.22 -8.27 7.94
N GLY A 183 -45.74 -7.89 9.11
CA GLY A 183 -45.26 -8.39 10.41
C GLY A 183 -44.02 -7.70 10.99
N MET A 184 -43.30 -6.87 10.23
CA MET A 184 -42.21 -6.05 10.77
C MET A 184 -42.78 -4.86 11.59
N HIS A 185 -42.14 -4.46 12.68
CA HIS A 185 -42.54 -3.26 13.42
C HIS A 185 -42.02 -1.98 12.72
N TRP A 186 -42.79 -0.90 12.74
CA TRP A 186 -42.41 0.37 12.09
C TRP A 186 -41.06 0.92 12.59
N ARG A 187 -40.79 0.79 13.90
CA ARG A 187 -39.50 1.20 14.48
C ARG A 187 -38.31 0.46 13.86
N THR A 188 -38.44 -0.85 13.66
CA THR A 188 -37.40 -1.69 13.05
C THR A 188 -37.21 -1.37 11.57
N TYR A 189 -38.33 -1.14 10.86
CA TYR A 189 -38.29 -0.73 9.46
C TYR A 189 -37.60 0.63 9.29
N ASN A 190 -38.00 1.64 10.06
CA ASN A 190 -37.41 2.98 9.98
C ASN A 190 -35.91 2.96 10.29
N ALA A 191 -35.49 2.20 11.31
CA ALA A 191 -34.07 2.04 11.64
C ALA A 191 -33.28 1.34 10.50
N ALA A 192 -33.89 0.35 9.83
CA ALA A 192 -33.26 -0.29 8.68
C ALA A 192 -33.15 0.65 7.48
N VAL A 193 -34.17 1.46 7.21
CA VAL A 193 -34.18 2.47 6.14
C VAL A 193 -33.15 3.55 6.40
N GLU A 194 -33.11 4.10 7.62
CA GLU A 194 -32.10 5.08 8.03
C GLU A 194 -30.69 4.51 7.85
N ARG A 195 -30.47 3.25 8.28
CA ARG A 195 -29.18 2.60 8.10
C ARG A 195 -28.80 2.40 6.63
N ILE A 196 -29.75 2.05 5.76
CA ILE A 196 -29.51 1.95 4.31
C ILE A 196 -29.07 3.31 3.76
N LEU A 197 -29.81 4.37 4.07
CA LEU A 197 -29.53 5.72 3.59
C LEU A 197 -28.16 6.21 4.06
N THR A 198 -27.82 6.02 5.35
CA THR A 198 -26.51 6.40 5.87
C THR A 198 -25.38 5.68 5.14
N LEU A 199 -25.49 4.36 4.95
CA LEU A 199 -24.47 3.57 4.26
C LEU A 199 -24.35 3.94 2.77
N GLU A 200 -25.45 4.34 2.12
CA GLU A 200 -25.46 4.80 0.74
C GLU A 200 -24.80 6.18 0.60
N ILE A 201 -25.07 7.10 1.51
CA ILE A 201 -24.40 8.41 1.57
C ILE A 201 -22.90 8.25 1.87
N GLU A 202 -22.53 7.39 2.83
CA GLU A 202 -21.14 7.06 3.13
C GLU A 202 -20.42 6.52 1.89
N ALA A 203 -21.06 5.58 1.18
CA ALA A 203 -20.51 5.03 -0.05
C ALA A 203 -20.37 6.06 -1.18
N GLU A 204 -21.35 6.94 -1.34
CA GLU A 204 -21.32 8.00 -2.35
C GLU A 204 -20.19 8.99 -2.09
N GLY A 205 -20.04 9.45 -0.84
CA GLY A 205 -18.94 10.32 -0.43
C GLY A 205 -17.56 9.67 -0.59
N GLU A 206 -17.43 8.38 -0.26
CA GLU A 206 -16.20 7.63 -0.51
C GLU A 206 -15.91 7.47 -2.01
N LEU A 207 -16.94 7.22 -2.83
CA LEU A 207 -16.82 7.13 -4.28
C LEU A 207 -16.35 8.47 -4.86
N GLU A 208 -16.89 9.58 -4.36
CA GLU A 208 -16.53 10.93 -4.77
C GLU A 208 -15.08 11.26 -4.40
N GLU A 209 -14.60 10.90 -3.21
CA GLU A 209 -13.17 11.00 -2.88
C GLU A 209 -12.28 10.16 -3.80
N VAL A 210 -12.70 8.94 -4.13
CA VAL A 210 -11.98 8.06 -5.06
C VAL A 210 -11.96 8.64 -6.47
N ILE A 211 -13.09 9.15 -6.95
CA ILE A 211 -13.21 9.85 -8.23
C ILE A 211 -12.32 11.07 -8.23
N LEU A 212 -12.36 11.94 -7.20
CA LEU A 212 -11.47 13.09 -7.08
C LEU A 212 -10.00 12.71 -7.05
N ARG A 213 -9.61 11.59 -6.40
CA ARG A 213 -8.25 11.05 -6.48
C ARG A 213 -7.91 10.56 -7.89
N MET A 214 -8.83 9.89 -8.57
CA MET A 214 -8.67 9.42 -9.95
C MET A 214 -8.58 10.58 -10.93
N GLU A 215 -9.42 11.60 -10.78
CA GLU A 215 -9.41 12.85 -11.55
C GLU A 215 -8.17 13.67 -11.25
N ALA A 216 -7.71 13.76 -10.00
CA ALA A 216 -6.42 14.37 -9.70
C ALA A 216 -5.27 13.59 -10.35
N ARG A 217 -5.34 12.26 -10.44
CA ARG A 217 -4.39 11.45 -11.25
C ARG A 217 -4.55 11.75 -12.75
N TRP A 218 -5.78 11.90 -13.25
CA TRP A 218 -6.09 12.08 -14.68
C TRP A 218 -5.83 13.52 -15.18
N SER A 219 -6.03 14.51 -14.33
CA SER A 219 -5.70 15.93 -14.53
C SER A 219 -4.20 16.16 -14.41
N ARG A 220 -3.49 15.47 -13.50
CA ARG A 220 -2.02 15.38 -13.56
C ARG A 220 -1.53 14.73 -14.87
N ALA A 221 -2.28 13.77 -15.41
CA ALA A 221 -1.98 13.17 -16.72
C ALA A 221 -2.28 14.09 -17.92
N ARG A 222 -3.26 15.00 -17.83
CA ARG A 222 -3.66 15.93 -18.92
C ARG A 222 -3.02 17.32 -18.86
N GLY A 223 -2.71 17.85 -17.67
CA GLY A 223 -2.16 19.19 -17.46
C GLY A 223 -0.75 19.43 -18.04
N ARG A 224 -0.06 18.37 -18.49
CA ARG A 224 1.25 18.46 -19.16
C ARG A 224 1.18 18.65 -20.68
N ARG A 225 -0.01 18.78 -21.29
CA ARG A 225 -0.15 19.02 -22.75
C ARG A 225 -0.05 20.48 -23.21
N ARG A 226 0.17 21.45 -22.33
CA ARG A 226 0.30 22.88 -22.70
C ARG A 226 1.57 23.51 -22.11
N SER A 227 2.73 23.15 -22.65
CA SER A 227 3.94 23.97 -22.49
C SER A 227 5.03 23.49 -23.47
N HIS A 228 4.75 23.51 -24.77
CA HIS A 228 5.74 23.50 -25.85
C HIS A 228 5.22 24.42 -26.95
N THR A 229 5.55 25.70 -26.83
CA THR A 229 5.69 26.68 -27.92
C THR A 229 6.82 27.60 -27.50
#